data_AF-A0A2V8SL03-F1
#
_entry.id   AF-A0A2V8SL03-F1
#
_cell.length_a   1.000
_cell.length_b   1.000
_cell.length_c   1.000
_cell.angle_alpha   90.00
_cell.angle_beta   90.00
_cell.angle_gamma   90.00
#
_symmetry.space_group_name_H-M   'P 1'
#
loop_
_entity.id
_entity.type
_entity.pdbx_description
1 polymer ?
#
loop_
_entity_poly.entity_id
_entity_poly.type
_entity_poly.pdbx_seq_one_letter_code
_entity_poly.pdbx_strand_id
1 'polypeptide(L)'
;MEKDGSEMPELRGKQATPDVKEEWVRAYEIYQQAPGVPHNKKLDRTERINFVAEKMHLTRKQAKRRVKNYEAWQRNIKKGLVTP
;
A
#
# COMPACT_ATOMS: atom_id res chain seq x y z
N MET A 1 34.30 5.98 22.31
CA MET A 1 33.40 4.82 22.31
C MET A 1 31.99 5.36 22.12
N GLU A 2 31.39 4.94 21.00
CA GLU A 2 29.96 4.84 20.65
C GLU A 2 29.03 6.03 20.97
N LYS A 3 28.77 6.83 19.92
CA LYS A 3 27.56 7.65 19.81
C LYS A 3 26.41 6.70 19.47
N ASP A 4 25.57 6.38 20.45
CA ASP A 4 24.32 5.66 20.22
C ASP A 4 23.32 6.60 19.55
N GLY A 5 23.38 6.64 18.22
CA GLY A 5 22.50 7.40 17.34
C GLY A 5 21.19 6.66 17.09
N SER A 6 20.48 6.29 18.16
CA SER A 6 19.12 5.75 18.07
C SER A 6 18.10 6.86 17.78
N GLU A 7 18.32 7.66 16.74
CA GLU A 7 17.24 8.44 16.11
C GLU A 7 16.35 7.44 15.38
N MET A 8 15.41 6.84 16.11
CA MET A 8 14.20 6.31 15.49
C MET A 8 13.66 7.43 14.60
N PRO A 9 13.63 7.27 13.26
CA PRO A 9 13.20 8.36 12.40
C PRO A 9 11.79 8.71 12.84
N GLU A 10 11.60 9.96 13.29
CA GLU A 10 10.28 10.49 13.67
C GLU A 10 9.27 10.02 12.65
N LEU A 11 8.39 9.09 13.04
CA LEU A 11 7.28 8.65 12.20
C LEU A 11 6.31 9.83 12.13
N ARG A 12 6.59 10.78 11.23
CA ARG A 12 5.77 11.99 11.06
C ARG A 12 4.42 11.60 10.48
N GLY A 13 3.36 11.82 11.27
CA GLY A 13 1.96 11.66 10.88
C GLY A 13 1.19 10.69 11.77
N LYS A 14 -0.15 10.88 11.85
CA LYS A 14 -1.04 9.90 12.52
C LYS A 14 -0.87 8.55 11.81
N GLN A 15 -0.45 7.53 12.55
CA GLN A 15 -0.40 6.17 12.01
C GLN A 15 -1.82 5.73 11.63
N ALA A 16 -1.93 4.95 10.55
CA ALA A 16 -3.19 4.33 10.17
C ALA A 16 -3.62 3.33 11.24
N THR A 17 -4.91 3.34 11.58
CA THR A 17 -5.50 2.35 12.49
C THR A 17 -5.42 0.94 11.89
N PRO A 18 -5.53 -0.12 12.71
CA PRO A 18 -5.59 -1.49 12.21
C PRO A 18 -6.64 -1.70 11.11
N ASP A 19 -7.86 -1.20 11.29
CA ASP A 19 -8.93 -1.31 10.29
C ASP A 19 -8.54 -0.70 8.93
N VAL A 20 -7.85 0.44 8.96
CA VAL A 20 -7.37 1.10 7.74
C VAL A 20 -6.28 0.28 7.06
N LYS A 21 -5.41 -0.40 7.82
CA LYS A 21 -4.40 -1.31 7.26
C LYS A 21 -5.07 -2.54 6.64
N GLU A 22 -6.11 -3.09 7.26
CA GLU A 22 -6.89 -4.20 6.71
C GLU A 22 -7.53 -3.83 5.36
N GLU A 23 -8.08 -2.61 5.24
CA GLU A 23 -8.58 -2.12 3.96
C GLU A 23 -7.49 -2.06 2.87
N TRP A 24 -6.25 -1.75 3.25
CA TRP A 24 -5.12 -1.72 2.32
C TRP A 24 -4.74 -3.12 1.88
N VAL A 25 -4.70 -4.07 2.82
CA VAL A 25 -4.44 -5.49 2.54
C VAL A 25 -5.47 -6.03 1.56
N ARG A 26 -6.76 -5.88 1.89
CA ARG A 26 -7.87 -6.32 1.03
C ARG A 26 -7.82 -5.72 -0.37
N ALA A 27 -7.52 -4.41 -0.46
CA ALA A 27 -7.36 -3.75 -1.75
C ALA A 27 -6.20 -4.33 -2.58
N TYR A 28 -5.09 -4.69 -1.92
CA TYR A 28 -3.93 -5.26 -2.58
C TYR A 28 -4.14 -6.71 -3.01
N GLU A 29 -4.86 -7.52 -2.23
CA GLU A 29 -5.26 -8.88 -2.63
C GLU A 29 -6.11 -8.87 -3.90
N ILE A 30 -7.10 -7.98 -3.96
CA ILE A 30 -7.93 -7.79 -5.16
C ILE A 30 -7.07 -7.30 -6.34
N TYR A 31 -6.10 -6.41 -6.09
CA TYR A 31 -5.16 -5.94 -7.12
C TYR A 31 -4.31 -7.08 -7.71
N GLN A 32 -3.92 -8.06 -6.90
CA GLN A 32 -3.16 -9.23 -7.35
C GLN A 32 -4.01 -10.18 -8.20
N GLN A 33 -5.30 -10.32 -7.87
CA GLN A 33 -6.26 -11.16 -8.60
C GLN A 33 -6.70 -10.57 -9.94
N ALA A 34 -6.48 -9.27 -10.16
CA ALA A 34 -6.88 -8.61 -11.39
C ALA A 34 -6.13 -9.18 -12.62
N PRO A 35 -6.84 -9.41 -13.75
CA PRO A 35 -6.28 -10.09 -14.94
C PRO A 35 -5.10 -9.35 -15.59
N GLY A 36 -4.96 -8.04 -15.35
CA GLY A 36 -3.78 -7.25 -15.74
C GLY A 36 -3.53 -7.17 -17.26
N VAL A 37 -2.44 -6.48 -17.63
CA VAL A 37 -1.93 -6.37 -19.00
C VAL A 37 -0.39 -6.50 -18.99
N PRO A 38 0.16 -7.73 -18.90
CA PRO A 38 1.58 -7.95 -18.57
C PRO A 38 2.58 -7.23 -19.49
N HIS A 39 2.24 -7.06 -20.77
CA HIS A 39 3.11 -6.44 -21.77
C HIS A 39 3.08 -4.90 -21.73
N ASN A 40 2.17 -4.27 -20.97
CA ASN A 40 2.08 -2.82 -20.84
C ASN A 40 1.94 -2.41 -19.37
N LYS A 41 3.08 -2.19 -18.70
CA LYS A 41 3.15 -1.87 -17.26
C LYS A 41 2.26 -0.69 -16.82
N LYS A 42 2.13 0.35 -17.65
CA LYS A 42 1.33 1.54 -17.32
C LYS A 42 -0.17 1.22 -17.40
N LEU A 43 -0.57 0.47 -18.43
CA LEU A 43 -1.95 0.03 -18.61
C LEU A 43 -2.32 -1.04 -17.57
N ASP A 44 -1.45 -2.02 -17.33
CA ASP A 44 -1.61 -3.06 -16.30
C ASP A 44 -1.98 -2.46 -14.95
N ARG A 45 -1.15 -1.53 -14.44
CA ARG A 45 -1.43 -0.88 -13.16
C ARG A 45 -2.77 -0.14 -13.17
N THR A 46 -3.11 0.49 -14.27
CA THR A 46 -4.36 1.23 -14.41
C THR A 46 -5.57 0.30 -14.34
N GLU A 47 -5.57 -0.77 -15.14
CA GLU A 47 -6.65 -1.74 -15.19
C GLU A 47 -6.82 -2.48 -13.86
N ARG A 48 -5.71 -2.88 -13.23
CA ARG A 48 -5.76 -3.49 -11.90
C ARG A 48 -6.34 -2.54 -10.83
N ILE A 49 -6.02 -1.24 -10.88
CA ILE A 49 -6.63 -0.26 -9.98
C ILE A 49 -8.13 -0.07 -10.27
N ASN A 50 -8.52 -0.07 -11.54
CA ASN A 50 -9.94 0.02 -11.92
C ASN A 50 -10.71 -1.20 -11.40
N PHE A 51 -10.13 -2.40 -11.52
CA PHE A 51 -10.70 -3.63 -10.97
C PHE A 51 -10.90 -3.57 -9.44
N VAL A 52 -9.91 -3.04 -8.70
CA VAL A 52 -10.06 -2.79 -7.24
C VAL A 52 -11.19 -1.81 -6.96
N ALA A 53 -11.29 -0.73 -7.76
CA ALA A 53 -12.33 0.29 -7.59
C ALA A 53 -13.73 -0.31 -7.78
N GLU A 54 -13.91 -1.15 -8.80
CA GLU A 54 -15.17 -1.86 -9.06
C GLU A 54 -15.53 -2.84 -7.94
N LYS A 55 -14.58 -3.70 -7.54
CA LYS A 55 -14.82 -4.75 -6.54
C LYS A 55 -15.07 -4.23 -5.13
N MET A 56 -14.51 -3.07 -4.77
CA MET A 56 -14.67 -2.48 -3.45
C MET A 56 -15.66 -1.31 -3.43
N HIS A 57 -16.34 -1.01 -4.54
CA HIS A 57 -17.23 0.14 -4.69
C HIS A 57 -16.58 1.49 -4.30
N LEU A 58 -15.39 1.73 -4.83
CA LEU A 58 -14.58 2.91 -4.53
C LEU A 58 -14.40 3.80 -5.75
N THR A 59 -14.07 5.06 -5.51
CA THR A 59 -13.48 5.88 -6.59
C THR A 59 -12.10 5.33 -6.96
N ARG A 60 -11.70 5.49 -8.22
CA ARG A 60 -10.34 5.17 -8.71
C ARG A 60 -9.24 5.82 -7.85
N LYS A 61 -9.49 7.03 -7.33
CA LYS A 61 -8.56 7.77 -6.45
C LYS A 61 -8.38 7.06 -5.11
N GLN A 62 -9.46 6.57 -4.49
CA GLN A 62 -9.42 5.82 -3.24
C GLN A 62 -8.74 4.46 -3.44
N ALA A 63 -9.13 3.70 -4.47
CA ALA A 63 -8.50 2.42 -4.79
C ALA A 63 -6.98 2.56 -5.01
N LYS A 64 -6.56 3.53 -5.82
CA LYS A 64 -5.15 3.88 -6.03
C LYS A 64 -4.43 4.22 -4.72
N ARG A 65 -5.08 4.94 -3.81
CA ARG A 65 -4.50 5.33 -2.53
C ARG A 65 -4.28 4.10 -1.63
N ARG A 66 -5.27 3.21 -1.52
CA ARG A 66 -5.16 1.98 -0.72
C ARG A 66 -4.02 1.07 -1.20
N VAL A 67 -3.95 0.80 -2.50
CA VAL A 67 -2.85 0.02 -3.10
C VAL A 67 -1.48 0.66 -2.84
N LYS A 68 -1.34 1.98 -3.04
CA LYS A 68 -0.07 2.67 -2.77
C LYS A 68 0.31 2.68 -1.30
N ASN A 69 -0.67 2.81 -0.40
CA ASN A 69 -0.42 2.80 1.03
C ASN A 69 0.06 1.41 1.48
N TYR A 70 -0.54 0.33 0.96
CA TYR A 70 -0.03 -1.02 1.18
C TYR A 70 1.42 -1.18 0.70
N GLU A 71 1.73 -0.78 -0.54
CA GLU A 71 3.10 -0.83 -1.10
C GLU A 71 4.11 -0.04 -0.25
N ALA A 72 3.70 1.11 0.30
CA ALA A 72 4.54 1.91 1.19
C ALA A 72 4.71 1.24 2.56
N TRP A 73 3.64 0.69 3.13
CA TRP A 73 3.65 -0.01 4.40
C TRP A 73 4.55 -1.24 4.36
N GLN A 74 4.45 -2.07 3.31
CA GLN A 74 5.34 -3.23 3.09
C GLN A 74 6.82 -2.82 2.95
N ARG A 75 7.11 -1.69 2.27
CA ARG A 75 8.49 -1.16 2.20
C ARG A 75 9.00 -0.70 3.56
N ASN A 76 8.14 -0.12 4.39
CA ASN A 76 8.53 0.32 5.73
C ASN A 76 8.77 -0.87 6.67
N ILE A 77 7.98 -1.95 6.55
CA ILE A 77 8.23 -3.22 7.25
C ILE A 77 9.61 -3.76 6.85
N LYS A 78 9.89 -3.84 5.54
CA LYS A 78 11.19 -4.31 5.04
C LYS A 78 12.38 -3.48 5.52
N LYS A 79 12.17 -2.20 5.81
CA LYS A 79 13.18 -1.29 6.35
C LYS A 79 13.28 -1.32 7.88
N GLY A 80 12.45 -2.09 8.57
CA GLY A 80 12.38 -2.12 10.04
C GLY A 80 11.77 -0.85 10.67
N LEU A 81 11.10 0.00 9.89
CA LEU A 81 10.54 1.27 10.37
C LEU A 81 9.18 1.10 11.05
N VAL A 82 8.45 0.04 10.72
CA VAL A 82 7.13 -0.28 11.26
C VAL A 82 7.01 -1.79 11.41
N THR A 83 6.24 -2.23 12.39
CA THR A 83 5.87 -3.65 12.53
C THR A 83 4.66 -4.00 11.63
N PRO A 84 4.59 -5.24 11.11
CA PRO A 84 3.42 -5.77 10.43
C PRO A 84 2.18 -5.82 11.33
#